data_AF-A0A2N3E0G2-F1
#
_entry.id   AF-A0A2N3E0G2-F1
#
_cell.length_a   1.000
_cell.length_b   1.000
_cell.length_c   1.000
_cell.angle_alpha   90.00
_cell.angle_beta   90.00
_cell.angle_gamma   90.00
#
_symmetry.space_group_name_H-M   'P 1'
#
loop_
_entity.id
_entity.type
_entity.pdbx_description
1 polymer ?
#
loop_
_entity_poly.entity_id
_entity_poly.type
_entity_poly.pdbx_seq_one_letter_code
_entity_poly.pdbx_strand_id
1 'polypeptide(L)'
;MTREIAPPLPLVLSMGEPAGIGPEITLKAWAARARASLPVFFVVGDPDLYRALARALGLAVPIAEIADAQEATACFGDALPVLPLSLGE
;
A
#
# COMPACT_ATOMS: atom_id res chain seq x y z
N MET A 1 26.34 0.86 25.61
CA MET A 1 26.28 1.35 24.22
C MET A 1 24.87 1.10 23.71
N THR A 2 23.98 2.07 23.90
CA THR A 2 22.58 1.96 23.47
C THR A 2 22.58 2.15 21.95
N ARG A 3 22.23 1.11 21.19
CA ARG A 3 22.08 1.22 19.73
C ARG A 3 20.95 2.21 19.48
N GLU A 4 21.22 3.30 18.78
CA GLU A 4 20.18 4.17 18.25
C GLU A 4 19.38 3.34 17.23
N ILE A 5 18.13 3.03 17.55
CA ILE A 5 17.22 2.32 16.66
C ILE A 5 16.60 3.40 15.78
N ALA A 6 17.09 3.51 14.54
CA ALA A 6 16.43 4.35 13.53
C ALA A 6 14.95 3.91 13.39
N PRO A 7 14.03 4.86 13.12
CA PRO A 7 12.62 4.51 12.93
C PRO A 7 12.50 3.44 11.83
N PRO A 8 11.57 2.48 11.97
CA PRO A 8 11.44 1.39 11.01
C PRO A 8 11.09 1.94 9.63
N LEU A 9 11.84 1.50 8.62
CA LEU A 9 11.58 1.85 7.22
C LEU A 9 10.27 1.20 6.73
N PRO A 10 9.54 1.83 5.79
CA PRO A 10 8.37 1.23 5.16
C PRO A 10 8.70 -0.12 4.53
N LEU A 11 7.78 -1.08 4.65
CA LEU A 11 7.86 -2.34 3.91
C LEU A 11 7.37 -2.14 2.48
N VAL A 12 8.01 -2.81 1.54
CA VAL A 12 7.51 -2.90 0.16
C VAL A 12 6.71 -4.19 -0.02
N LEU A 13 5.50 -4.06 -0.54
CA LEU A 13 4.70 -5.17 -1.05
C LEU A 13 4.82 -5.20 -2.58
N SER A 14 5.13 -6.37 -3.14
CA SER A 14 4.90 -6.61 -4.56
C SER A 14 3.42 -6.83 -4.81
N MET A 15 2.90 -6.32 -5.93
CA MET A 15 1.52 -6.56 -6.35
C MET A 15 1.23 -8.05 -6.65
N GLY A 16 2.21 -8.76 -7.20
CA GLY A 16 2.03 -10.12 -7.71
C GLY A 16 1.29 -10.14 -9.06
N GLU A 17 0.47 -11.16 -9.29
CA GLU A 17 -0.39 -11.27 -10.47
C GLU A 17 -1.59 -10.32 -10.34
N PRO A 18 -1.77 -9.33 -11.22
CA PRO A 18 -2.87 -8.36 -11.18
C PRO A 18 -4.26 -8.98 -11.15
N ALA A 19 -4.46 -10.07 -11.90
CA ALA A 19 -5.74 -10.77 -11.97
C ALA A 19 -5.97 -11.73 -10.77
N GLY A 20 -4.96 -11.90 -9.90
CA GLY A 20 -5.05 -12.70 -8.70
C GLY A 20 -5.69 -11.96 -7.53
N ILE A 21 -5.69 -12.59 -6.36
CA ILE A 21 -6.29 -12.01 -5.13
C ILE A 21 -5.34 -11.09 -4.35
N GLY A 22 -4.07 -10.99 -4.76
CA GLY A 22 -3.06 -10.17 -4.08
C GLY A 22 -3.50 -8.72 -3.88
N PRO A 23 -3.95 -8.02 -4.93
CA PRO A 23 -4.47 -6.65 -4.81
C PRO A 23 -5.64 -6.50 -3.82
N GLU A 24 -6.57 -7.47 -3.80
CA GLU A 24 -7.67 -7.48 -2.83
C GLU A 24 -7.15 -7.64 -1.38
N ILE A 25 -6.21 -8.56 -1.15
CA ILE A 25 -5.61 -8.79 0.16
C ILE A 25 -4.90 -7.53 0.65
N THR A 26 -4.17 -6.85 -0.22
CA THR A 26 -3.50 -5.58 0.08
C THR A 26 -4.50 -4.52 0.56
N LEU A 27 -5.63 -4.33 -0.15
CA LEU A 27 -6.66 -3.37 0.24
C LEU A 27 -7.25 -3.71 1.62
N LYS A 28 -7.59 -4.99 1.85
CA LYS A 28 -8.13 -5.46 3.12
C LYS A 28 -7.12 -5.32 4.27
N ALA A 29 -5.83 -5.56 4.01
CA ALA A 29 -4.76 -5.38 4.98
C ALA A 29 -4.63 -3.91 5.37
N TRP A 30 -4.58 -2.98 4.40
CA TRP A 30 -4.51 -1.55 4.70
C TRP A 30 -5.75 -1.04 5.42
N ALA A 31 -6.95 -1.48 5.05
CA ALA A 31 -8.18 -1.15 5.76
C ALA A 31 -8.15 -1.61 7.22
N ALA A 32 -7.48 -2.74 7.51
CA ALA A 32 -7.31 -3.28 8.85
C ALA A 32 -6.06 -2.75 9.60
N ARG A 33 -5.25 -1.87 8.99
CA ARG A 33 -3.90 -1.50 9.47
C ARG A 33 -3.85 -1.09 10.95
N ALA A 34 -4.80 -0.27 11.39
CA ALA A 34 -4.85 0.21 12.77
C ALA A 34 -5.21 -0.91 13.76
N ARG A 35 -6.20 -1.73 13.42
CA ARG A 35 -6.64 -2.87 14.25
C ARG A 35 -5.55 -3.95 14.36
N ALA A 36 -4.81 -4.17 13.27
CA ALA A 36 -3.80 -5.21 13.18
C ALA A 36 -2.38 -4.70 13.52
N SER A 37 -2.24 -3.42 13.93
CA SER A 37 -0.95 -2.78 14.22
C SER A 37 0.08 -3.01 13.12
N LEU A 38 -0.34 -2.92 11.86
CA LEU A 38 0.56 -3.18 10.74
C LEU A 38 1.64 -2.10 10.66
N PRO A 39 2.90 -2.48 10.35
CA PRO A 39 3.91 -1.51 10.00
C PRO A 39 3.48 -0.75 8.74
N VAL A 40 4.05 0.45 8.55
CA VAL A 40 3.90 1.19 7.30
C VAL A 40 4.37 0.31 6.14
N PHE A 41 3.55 0.21 5.11
CA PHE A 41 3.92 -0.42 3.86
C PHE A 41 3.41 0.39 2.67
N PHE A 42 4.10 0.23 1.55
CA PHE A 42 3.62 0.69 0.25
C PHE A 42 3.64 -0.47 -0.72
N VAL A 43 2.94 -0.32 -1.85
CA VAL A 43 2.87 -1.35 -2.88
C VAL A 43 3.53 -0.84 -4.15
N VAL A 44 4.31 -1.69 -4.80
CA VAL A 44 4.71 -1.46 -6.20
C VAL A 44 3.70 -2.14 -7.10
N GLY A 45 2.88 -1.36 -7.80
CA GLY A 45 1.76 -1.85 -8.59
C GLY A 45 0.97 -0.74 -9.29
N ASP A 46 -0.14 -1.11 -9.94
CA ASP A 46 -0.97 -0.18 -10.71
C ASP A 46 -2.00 0.54 -9.82
N PRO A 47 -1.91 1.87 -9.64
CA PRO A 47 -2.86 2.63 -8.81
C PRO A 47 -4.31 2.51 -9.28
N ASP A 48 -4.56 2.41 -10.58
CA ASP A 48 -5.91 2.37 -11.15
C ASP A 48 -6.57 1.01 -10.94
N LEU A 49 -5.79 -0.08 -10.96
CA LEU A 49 -6.23 -1.39 -10.50
C LEU A 49 -6.75 -1.33 -9.06
N TYR A 50 -5.96 -0.74 -8.15
CA TYR A 50 -6.33 -0.62 -6.74
C TYR A 50 -7.58 0.25 -6.54
N ARG A 51 -7.70 1.38 -7.26
CA ARG A 51 -8.90 2.23 -7.23
C ARG A 51 -10.13 1.49 -7.72
N ALA A 52 -10.02 0.76 -8.83
CA ALA A 52 -11.11 -0.01 -9.40
C ALA A 52 -11.57 -1.12 -8.45
N LEU A 53 -10.64 -1.88 -7.88
CA LEU A 53 -10.93 -2.94 -6.92
C LEU A 53 -11.53 -2.41 -5.62
N ALA A 54 -10.99 -1.31 -5.06
CA ALA A 54 -11.55 -0.69 -3.86
C ALA A 54 -13.03 -0.32 -4.05
N ARG A 55 -13.36 0.28 -5.22
CA ARG A 55 -14.76 0.58 -5.60
C ARG A 55 -15.61 -0.68 -5.75
N ALA A 56 -15.13 -1.68 -6.48
CA ALA A 56 -15.86 -2.92 -6.72
C ALA A 56 -16.17 -3.70 -5.43
N LEU A 57 -15.25 -3.62 -4.45
CA LEU A 57 -15.38 -4.29 -3.15
C LEU A 57 -16.11 -3.44 -2.09
N GLY A 58 -16.48 -2.19 -2.41
CA GLY A 58 -17.08 -1.26 -1.44
C GLY A 58 -16.14 -0.89 -0.28
N LEU A 59 -14.82 -0.96 -0.50
CA LEU A 59 -13.81 -0.62 0.51
C LEU A 59 -13.48 0.87 0.45
N ALA A 60 -13.58 1.55 1.59
CA ALA A 60 -13.15 2.94 1.75
C ALA A 60 -11.62 3.01 1.92
N VAL A 61 -10.89 2.71 0.84
CA VAL A 61 -9.43 2.74 0.79
C VAL A 61 -8.99 3.76 -0.27
N PRO A 62 -8.66 5.00 0.15
CA PRO A 62 -8.06 5.98 -0.74
C PRO A 62 -6.70 5.50 -1.24
N ILE A 63 -6.36 5.81 -2.48
CA ILE A 63 -5.07 5.44 -3.09
C ILE A 63 -4.25 6.71 -3.28
N ALA A 64 -3.04 6.74 -2.71
CA ALA A 64 -2.07 7.81 -2.91
C ALA A 64 -0.91 7.29 -3.77
N GLU A 65 -0.70 7.90 -4.91
CA GLU A 65 0.50 7.65 -5.71
C GLU A 65 1.68 8.34 -5.04
N ILE A 66 2.78 7.60 -4.84
CA ILE A 66 4.03 8.11 -4.30
C ILE A 66 5.10 8.06 -5.38
N ALA A 67 6.02 9.03 -5.41
CA ALA A 67 7.16 8.99 -6.32
C ALA A 67 8.35 8.21 -5.73
N ASP A 68 8.41 8.12 -4.40
CA ASP A 68 9.51 7.48 -3.68
C ASP A 68 9.05 6.85 -2.35
N ALA A 69 9.79 5.83 -1.87
CA ALA A 69 9.43 5.06 -0.68
C ALA A 69 9.34 5.91 0.61
N GLN A 70 10.07 7.03 0.69
CA GLN A 70 10.09 7.91 1.86
C GLN A 70 8.74 8.62 2.07
N GLU A 71 7.93 8.76 1.03
CA GLU A 71 6.60 9.39 1.10
C GLU A 71 5.55 8.49 1.77
N ALA A 72 5.77 7.16 1.78
CA ALA A 72 4.80 6.19 2.29
C ALA A 72 4.40 6.48 3.75
N THR A 73 5.36 6.83 4.61
CA THR A 73 5.09 7.13 6.03
C THR A 73 4.14 8.31 6.20
N ALA A 74 4.25 9.34 5.35
CA ALA A 74 3.45 10.54 5.47
C ALA A 74 1.98 10.31 5.07
N CYS A 75 1.71 9.42 4.11
CA CYS A 75 0.36 9.20 3.58
C CYS A 75 -0.33 7.93 4.08
N PHE A 76 0.39 6.95 4.64
CA PHE A 76 -0.18 5.65 5.08
C PHE A 76 -1.33 5.77 6.08
N GLY A 77 -1.38 6.88 6.85
CA GLY A 77 -2.47 7.19 7.76
C GLY A 77 -3.80 7.43 7.06
N ASP A 78 -3.78 7.99 5.85
CA ASP A 78 -4.97 8.50 5.15
C ASP A 78 -5.27 7.76 3.84
N ALA A 79 -4.25 7.20 3.20
CA ALA A 79 -4.36 6.46 1.94
C ALA A 79 -3.38 5.28 1.87
N LEU A 80 -3.68 4.28 1.03
CA LEU A 80 -2.75 3.23 0.65
C LEU A 80 -1.68 3.84 -0.29
N PRO A 81 -0.40 3.85 0.09
CA PRO A 81 0.66 4.34 -0.77
C PRO A 81 0.96 3.33 -1.88
N VAL A 82 0.95 3.78 -3.13
CA VAL A 82 1.27 2.97 -4.30
C VAL A 82 2.38 3.65 -5.09
N LEU A 83 3.52 2.98 -5.23
CA LEU A 83 4.57 3.34 -6.17
C LEU A 83 4.15 2.81 -7.55
N PRO A 84 3.84 3.69 -8.53
CA PRO A 84 3.22 3.27 -9.78
C PRO A 84 4.09 2.30 -10.58
N LEU A 85 3.48 1.20 -11.02
CA LEU A 85 4.00 0.28 -12.03
C LEU A 85 2.86 0.01 -13.02
N SER A 86 2.95 0.60 -14.21
CA SER A 86 1.94 0.45 -15.25
C SER A 86 1.82 -1.00 -15.70
N LEU A 87 0.59 -1.50 -15.75
CA LEU A 87 0.27 -2.69 -16.52
C LEU A 87 0.22 -2.28 -18.00
N GLY A 88 0.95 -3.00 -18.85
CA GLY A 88 0.94 -2.74 -20.28
C GLY A 88 -0.47 -2.84 -20.87
N GLU A 89 -0.66 -2.23 -22.05
CA GLU A 89 -1.90 -2.38 -22.84
C GLU A 89 -2.13 -3.83 -23.31
#